data_AF-G0AHE0-F1
#
_entry.id   AF-G0AHE0-F1
#
_cell.length_a   1.000
_cell.length_b   1.000
_cell.length_c   1.000
_cell.angle_alpha   90.00
_cell.angle_beta   90.00
_cell.angle_gamma   90.00
#
_symmetry.space_group_name_H-M   'P 1'
#
loop_
_entity.id
_entity.type
_entity.pdbx_description
1 polymer ?
#
loop_
_entity_poly.entity_id
_entity_poly.type
_entity_poly.pdbx_seq_one_letter_code
_entity_poly.pdbx_strand_id
1 'polypeptide(L)'
;MPTLPRRLSPSADAYIMAGPIKDFSALKSLRKEIKAQDEARQAAAAEAKRREQETRRDADIFRSSIGNVKPLAVPPKFTPDIPRPLPIARQHLADEQAALAASLSDDFNIETLLDTDETLSFARNGIGPDVMRKLRRGHWTIQQQLDLHGLRREEAREALAEFLRLAAKRGWRCVRIIHGKGLGSINKEPVLKSKVRNWLVQKEEVLAFCQATAAEGGSGALLVLLKGQAA
;
A
#
# COMPACT_ATOMS: atom_id res chain seq x y z
N MET A 1 -12.85 -11.44 38.07
CA MET A 1 -13.82 -10.42 37.64
C MET A 1 -15.09 -11.13 37.20
N PRO A 2 -16.13 -11.23 38.04
CA PRO A 2 -17.36 -11.94 37.66
C PRO A 2 -18.18 -11.07 36.70
N THR A 3 -18.47 -11.61 35.52
CA THR A 3 -19.31 -10.98 34.51
C THR A 3 -20.77 -10.98 34.99
N LEU A 4 -21.33 -9.79 35.22
CA LEU A 4 -22.74 -9.59 35.54
C LEU A 4 -23.63 -10.17 34.43
N PRO A 5 -24.73 -10.86 34.76
CA PRO A 5 -25.68 -11.35 33.75
C PRO A 5 -26.42 -10.17 33.09
N ARG A 6 -26.40 -10.17 31.76
CA ARG A 6 -27.11 -9.23 30.88
C ARG A 6 -28.61 -9.32 31.19
N ARG A 7 -29.18 -8.24 31.75
CA ARG A 7 -30.64 -8.11 31.93
C ARG A 7 -31.31 -8.24 30.56
N LEU A 8 -32.13 -9.27 30.38
CA LEU A 8 -33.06 -9.37 29.27
C LEU A 8 -34.06 -8.22 29.44
N SER A 9 -34.03 -7.25 28.51
CA SER A 9 -35.09 -6.26 28.37
C SER A 9 -36.41 -6.99 28.10
N PRO A 10 -37.52 -6.65 28.78
CA PRO A 10 -38.81 -7.20 28.39
C PRO A 10 -39.12 -6.73 26.97
N SER A 11 -39.35 -7.69 26.07
CA SER A 11 -39.91 -7.47 24.74
C SER A 11 -41.16 -6.60 24.85
N ALA A 12 -41.19 -5.53 24.05
CA ALA A 12 -42.24 -4.52 23.99
C ALA A 12 -43.44 -4.92 23.11
N ASP A 13 -43.64 -6.22 22.85
CA ASP A 13 -44.63 -6.69 21.87
C ASP A 13 -45.70 -7.58 22.49
N ALA A 14 -46.55 -6.97 23.32
CA ALA A 14 -47.91 -7.44 23.57
C ALA A 14 -48.87 -6.25 23.52
N TYR A 15 -48.93 -5.66 22.33
CA TYR A 15 -49.86 -4.60 21.97
C TYR A 15 -51.29 -5.19 21.89
N ILE A 16 -52.04 -5.16 23.00
CA ILE A 16 -53.50 -5.28 22.90
C ILE A 16 -54.02 -3.89 22.54
N MET A 17 -54.20 -3.62 21.25
CA MET A 17 -55.11 -2.55 20.81
C MET A 17 -56.53 -2.96 21.22
N ALA A 18 -56.92 -2.64 22.44
CA ALA A 18 -58.32 -2.51 22.77
C ALA A 18 -58.83 -1.23 22.05
N GLY A 19 -59.40 -1.41 20.86
CA GLY A 19 -60.06 -0.31 20.13
C GLY A 19 -61.15 0.35 20.97
N PRO A 20 -61.57 1.58 20.63
CA PRO A 20 -62.52 2.34 21.44
C PRO A 20 -63.80 1.53 21.66
N ILE A 21 -64.17 1.33 22.91
CA ILE A 21 -65.35 0.58 23.32
C ILE A 21 -66.57 1.41 22.95
N LYS A 22 -67.19 1.10 21.80
CA LYS A 22 -68.30 1.90 21.25
C LYS A 22 -69.65 1.62 21.90
N ASP A 23 -69.76 0.63 22.81
CA ASP A 23 -71.03 0.22 23.41
C ASP A 23 -70.87 -0.50 24.77
N PHE A 24 -71.83 -0.33 25.69
CA PHE A 24 -71.79 -0.94 27.04
C PHE A 24 -71.91 -2.48 27.02
N SER A 25 -72.53 -3.02 25.97
CA SER A 25 -72.61 -4.46 25.69
C SER A 25 -71.21 -5.09 25.50
N ALA A 26 -70.26 -4.33 24.93
CA ALA A 26 -68.89 -4.77 24.66
C ALA A 26 -68.02 -4.86 25.93
N LEU A 27 -68.35 -4.13 27.00
CA LEU A 27 -67.65 -4.27 28.29
C LEU A 27 -67.96 -5.61 28.96
N LYS A 28 -69.20 -6.11 28.79
CA LYS A 28 -69.63 -7.38 29.37
C LYS A 28 -68.97 -8.57 28.68
N SER A 29 -68.81 -8.53 27.36
CA SER A 29 -68.06 -9.54 26.59
C SER A 29 -66.57 -9.49 26.91
N LEU A 30 -65.97 -8.29 26.97
CA LEU A 30 -64.55 -8.14 27.31
C LEU A 30 -64.24 -8.65 28.72
N ARG A 31 -65.09 -8.37 29.71
CA ARG A 31 -64.94 -8.94 31.08
C ARG A 31 -65.01 -10.46 31.09
N LYS A 32 -65.91 -11.05 30.28
CA LYS A 32 -66.02 -12.51 30.15
C LYS A 32 -64.77 -13.11 29.50
N GLU A 33 -64.20 -12.42 28.52
CA GLU A 33 -62.99 -12.83 27.81
C GLU A 33 -61.73 -12.72 28.69
N ILE A 34 -61.57 -11.63 29.45
CA ILE A 34 -60.48 -11.47 30.42
C ILE A 34 -60.57 -12.57 31.50
N LYS A 35 -61.78 -12.83 32.04
CA LYS A 35 -61.97 -13.90 33.02
C LYS A 35 -61.60 -15.28 32.44
N ALA A 36 -61.99 -15.56 31.20
CA ALA A 36 -61.62 -16.80 30.53
C ALA A 36 -60.11 -16.91 30.26
N GLN A 37 -59.44 -15.80 29.89
CA GLN A 37 -57.98 -15.76 29.72
C GLN A 37 -57.23 -15.95 31.04
N ASP A 38 -57.69 -15.34 32.13
CA ASP A 38 -57.09 -15.50 33.46
C ASP A 38 -57.25 -16.94 33.96
N GLU A 39 -58.42 -17.55 33.79
CA GLU A 39 -58.68 -18.96 34.11
C GLU A 39 -57.79 -19.89 33.27
N ALA A 40 -57.64 -19.64 31.97
CA ALA A 40 -56.75 -20.41 31.09
C ALA A 40 -55.27 -20.25 31.49
N ARG A 41 -54.82 -19.04 31.85
CA ARG A 41 -53.47 -18.79 32.34
C ARG A 41 -53.22 -19.48 33.68
N GLN A 42 -54.19 -19.45 34.59
CA GLN A 42 -54.10 -20.16 35.88
C GLN A 42 -54.06 -21.68 35.68
N ALA A 43 -54.86 -22.24 34.77
CA ALA A 43 -54.83 -23.65 34.43
C ALA A 43 -53.47 -24.08 33.83
N ALA A 44 -52.93 -23.30 32.88
CA ALA A 44 -51.62 -23.56 32.29
C ALA A 44 -50.48 -23.46 33.34
N ALA A 45 -50.55 -22.48 34.24
CA ALA A 45 -49.58 -22.36 35.33
C ALA A 45 -49.67 -23.54 36.33
N ALA A 46 -50.89 -24.03 36.61
CA ALA A 46 -51.09 -25.21 37.45
C ALA A 46 -50.56 -26.48 36.78
N GLU A 47 -50.76 -26.64 35.46
CA GLU A 47 -50.22 -27.76 34.70
C GLU A 47 -48.68 -27.71 34.63
N ALA A 48 -48.09 -26.54 34.39
CA ALA A 48 -46.64 -26.37 34.41
C ALA A 48 -46.04 -26.77 35.76
N LYS A 49 -46.66 -26.33 36.87
CA LYS A 49 -46.25 -26.74 38.23
C LYS A 49 -46.38 -28.25 38.45
N ARG A 50 -47.46 -28.89 37.94
CA ARG A 50 -47.62 -30.35 38.03
C ARG A 50 -46.51 -31.08 37.27
N ARG A 51 -46.21 -30.67 36.02
CA ARG A 51 -45.12 -31.24 35.22
C ARG A 51 -43.75 -31.04 35.87
N GLU A 52 -43.51 -29.87 36.47
CA GLU A 52 -42.27 -29.62 37.23
C GLU A 52 -42.16 -30.54 38.46
N GLN A 53 -43.27 -30.77 39.16
CA GLN A 53 -43.31 -31.70 40.29
C GLN A 53 -43.10 -33.15 39.85
N GLU A 54 -43.70 -33.57 38.73
CA GLU A 54 -43.49 -34.89 38.13
C GLU A 54 -42.03 -35.08 37.70
N THR A 55 -41.46 -34.14 36.95
CA THR A 55 -40.05 -34.23 36.53
C THR A 55 -39.09 -34.25 37.72
N ARG A 56 -39.40 -33.50 38.80
CA ARG A 56 -38.61 -33.55 40.03
C ARG A 56 -38.74 -34.90 40.74
N ARG A 57 -39.95 -35.46 40.86
CA ARG A 57 -40.18 -36.79 41.44
C ARG A 57 -39.45 -37.87 40.66
N ASP A 58 -39.55 -37.84 39.33
CA ASP A 58 -38.87 -38.79 38.45
C ASP A 58 -37.35 -38.68 38.59
N ALA A 59 -36.80 -37.45 38.67
CA ALA A 59 -35.38 -37.24 38.92
C ALA A 59 -34.92 -37.79 40.28
N ASP A 60 -35.76 -37.69 41.32
CA ASP A 60 -35.45 -38.21 42.65
C ASP A 60 -35.55 -39.75 42.73
N ILE A 61 -36.52 -40.36 42.03
CA ILE A 61 -36.59 -41.82 41.83
C ILE A 61 -35.35 -42.31 41.07
N PHE A 62 -34.94 -41.60 40.02
CA PHE A 62 -33.72 -41.93 39.28
C PHE A 62 -32.49 -41.85 40.19
N ARG A 63 -32.29 -40.74 40.91
CA ARG A 63 -31.15 -40.57 41.84
C ARG A 63 -31.09 -41.65 42.92
N SER A 64 -32.24 -42.05 43.47
CA SER A 64 -32.27 -43.10 44.51
C SER A 64 -31.99 -44.50 43.94
N SER A 65 -32.46 -44.80 42.73
CA SER A 65 -32.20 -46.10 42.07
C SER A 65 -30.76 -46.31 41.59
N ILE A 66 -30.07 -45.27 41.13
CA ILE A 66 -28.67 -45.36 40.69
C ILE A 66 -27.67 -45.49 41.85
N GLY A 67 -28.05 -45.05 43.05
CA GLY A 67 -27.18 -45.05 44.22
C GLY A 67 -25.94 -44.15 44.07
N ASN A 68 -24.85 -44.52 44.74
CA ASN A 68 -23.64 -43.70 44.79
C ASN A 68 -22.78 -43.93 43.55
N VAL A 69 -22.52 -42.88 42.76
CA VAL A 69 -21.75 -42.96 41.51
C VAL A 69 -20.40 -42.26 41.67
N LYS A 70 -19.31 -42.95 41.33
CA LYS A 70 -17.97 -42.37 41.32
C LYS A 70 -17.79 -41.50 40.06
N PRO A 71 -17.58 -40.19 40.17
CA PRO A 71 -17.32 -39.34 39.01
C PRO A 71 -16.02 -39.76 38.33
N LEU A 72 -16.00 -39.73 37.00
CA LEU A 72 -14.80 -39.96 36.21
C LEU A 72 -13.83 -38.80 36.41
N ALA A 73 -12.56 -39.12 36.64
CA ALA A 73 -11.50 -38.13 36.66
C ALA A 73 -11.29 -37.60 35.24
N VAL A 74 -11.81 -36.41 34.96
CA VAL A 74 -11.56 -35.73 33.69
C VAL A 74 -10.19 -35.04 33.80
N PRO A 75 -9.17 -35.41 33.00
CA PRO A 75 -7.92 -34.69 33.01
C PRO A 75 -8.17 -33.23 32.59
N PRO A 76 -7.36 -32.27 33.07
CA PRO A 76 -7.48 -30.88 32.64
C PRO A 76 -7.37 -30.81 31.12
N LYS A 77 -8.31 -30.13 30.48
CA LYS A 77 -8.24 -29.87 29.04
C LYS A 77 -6.95 -29.12 28.77
N PHE A 78 -6.12 -29.66 27.88
CA PHE A 78 -4.91 -29.00 27.43
C PHE A 78 -5.28 -27.66 26.79
N THR A 79 -4.86 -26.57 27.40
CA THR A 79 -4.91 -25.24 26.81
C THR A 79 -3.55 -24.94 26.20
N PRO A 80 -3.43 -24.82 24.87
CA PRO A 80 -2.16 -24.46 24.25
C PRO A 80 -1.72 -23.09 24.75
N ASP A 81 -0.46 -22.99 25.17
CA ASP A 81 0.18 -21.73 25.50
C ASP A 81 0.50 -21.01 24.18
N ILE A 82 -0.48 -20.25 23.68
CA ILE A 82 -0.29 -19.43 22.48
C ILE A 82 0.45 -18.17 22.92
N PRO A 83 1.72 -17.97 22.49
CA PRO A 83 2.47 -16.79 22.88
C PRO A 83 1.73 -15.54 22.42
N ARG A 84 1.62 -14.55 23.31
CA ARG A 84 0.99 -13.28 22.96
C ARG A 84 1.80 -12.62 21.84
N PRO A 85 1.14 -12.08 20.80
CA PRO A 85 1.84 -11.39 19.74
C PRO A 85 2.64 -10.22 20.34
N LEU A 86 3.83 -9.98 19.79
CA LEU A 86 4.68 -8.88 20.22
C LEU A 86 3.94 -7.55 20.07
N PRO A 87 4.12 -6.60 21.02
CA PRO A 87 3.55 -5.27 20.92
C PRO A 87 4.27 -4.50 19.79
N ILE A 88 3.66 -4.49 18.61
CA ILE A 88 4.13 -3.70 17.46
C ILE A 88 3.55 -2.29 17.58
N ALA A 89 4.42 -1.27 17.61
CA ALA A 89 4.04 0.14 17.62
C ALA A 89 3.53 0.60 16.24
N ARG A 90 2.33 0.13 15.85
CA ARG A 90 1.73 0.43 14.53
C ARG A 90 1.61 1.93 14.25
N GLN A 91 1.34 2.73 15.27
CA GLN A 91 1.25 4.18 15.14
C GLN A 91 2.60 4.79 14.77
N HIS A 92 3.68 4.42 15.47
CA HIS A 92 5.03 4.86 15.15
C HIS A 92 5.45 4.49 13.72
N LEU A 93 5.14 3.27 13.29
CA LEU A 93 5.39 2.83 11.91
C LEU A 93 4.57 3.64 10.88
N ALA A 94 3.32 3.96 11.19
CA ALA A 94 2.49 4.81 10.33
C ALA A 94 3.00 6.25 10.29
N ASP A 95 3.45 6.79 11.42
CA ASP A 95 4.03 8.13 11.54
C ASP A 95 5.38 8.20 10.80
N GLU A 96 6.22 7.17 10.88
CA GLU A 96 7.47 7.06 10.10
C GLU A 96 7.19 6.96 8.60
N GLN A 97 6.18 6.17 8.19
CA GLN A 97 5.76 6.09 6.79
C GLN A 97 5.19 7.42 6.29
N ALA A 98 4.41 8.12 7.12
CA ALA A 98 3.87 9.43 6.81
C ALA A 98 4.99 10.50 6.74
N ALA A 99 5.97 10.45 7.64
CA ALA A 99 7.14 11.33 7.62
C ALA A 99 8.05 11.05 6.42
N LEU A 100 8.24 9.79 6.04
CA LEU A 100 8.93 9.39 4.81
C LEU A 100 8.18 9.87 3.56
N ALA A 101 6.85 9.72 3.53
CA ALA A 101 6.00 10.21 2.43
C ALA A 101 6.00 11.75 2.34
N ALA A 102 6.00 12.46 3.47
CA ALA A 102 6.11 13.91 3.53
C ALA A 102 7.52 14.40 3.15
N SER A 103 8.57 13.67 3.53
CA SER A 103 9.95 13.94 3.08
C SER A 103 10.13 13.66 1.58
N LEU A 104 9.33 12.76 1.00
CA LEU A 104 9.27 12.54 -0.45
C LEU A 104 8.42 13.60 -1.17
N SER A 105 7.59 14.38 -0.47
CA SER A 105 6.78 15.46 -1.06
C SER A 105 7.48 16.82 -1.09
N ASP A 106 8.42 17.08 -0.18
CA ASP A 106 9.13 18.38 -0.11
C ASP A 106 10.38 18.48 -1.00
N ASP A 107 10.74 17.40 -1.71
CA ASP A 107 11.74 17.38 -2.79
C ASP A 107 11.09 17.38 -4.19
N PHE A 108 9.84 17.83 -4.32
CA PHE A 108 9.25 18.16 -5.62
C PHE A 108 9.80 19.50 -6.14
N ASN A 109 11.02 19.47 -6.68
CA ASN A 109 11.52 20.57 -7.50
C ASN A 109 10.72 20.59 -8.82
N ILE A 110 10.12 21.74 -9.14
CA ILE A 110 9.41 22.03 -10.39
C ILE A 110 10.28 21.68 -11.62
N GLU A 111 11.62 21.74 -11.51
CA GLU A 111 12.54 21.27 -12.57
C GLU A 111 12.41 19.76 -12.87
N THR A 112 12.12 18.92 -11.87
CA THR A 112 11.98 17.46 -12.03
C THR A 112 10.71 17.08 -12.79
N LEU A 113 9.66 17.91 -12.70
CA LEU A 113 8.39 17.73 -13.43
C LEU A 113 8.48 18.25 -14.87
N LEU A 114 9.36 19.24 -15.11
CA LEU A 114 9.65 19.78 -16.45
C LEU A 114 10.64 18.90 -17.25
N ASP A 115 11.34 17.96 -16.59
CA ASP A 115 12.22 16.96 -17.20
C ASP A 115 11.46 15.71 -17.70
N THR A 116 10.25 15.90 -18.22
CA THR A 116 9.53 14.84 -18.95
C THR A 116 10.20 14.61 -20.30
N ASP A 117 11.31 13.88 -20.29
CA ASP A 117 11.66 13.01 -21.39
C ASP A 117 12.59 11.91 -20.86
N GLU A 118 12.00 10.81 -20.42
CA GLU A 118 12.68 9.55 -20.10
C GLU A 118 13.61 9.11 -21.27
N THR A 119 13.38 9.61 -22.49
CA THR A 119 14.22 9.39 -23.67
C THR A 119 15.57 10.13 -23.63
N LEU A 120 15.78 11.11 -22.76
CA LEU A 120 16.97 11.99 -22.75
C LEU A 120 18.04 11.55 -21.74
N SER A 121 17.83 10.44 -21.04
CA SER A 121 18.76 9.95 -20.03
C SER A 121 18.96 8.44 -20.12
N PHE A 122 20.18 7.97 -19.87
CA PHE A 122 20.55 6.56 -19.91
C PHE A 122 21.49 6.25 -18.76
N ALA A 123 21.31 5.07 -18.15
CA ALA A 123 22.23 4.50 -17.19
C ALA A 123 22.36 2.99 -17.43
N ARG A 124 23.58 2.47 -17.35
CA ARG A 124 23.86 1.04 -17.44
C ARG A 124 23.33 0.33 -16.19
N ASN A 125 22.97 -0.94 -16.32
CA ASN A 125 22.53 -1.76 -15.19
C ASN A 125 23.60 -1.80 -14.09
N GLY A 126 23.18 -1.74 -12.83
CA GLY A 126 24.08 -1.64 -11.66
C GLY A 126 24.50 -0.21 -11.28
N ILE A 127 24.09 0.81 -12.04
CA ILE A 127 24.28 2.22 -11.66
C ILE A 127 23.08 2.69 -10.84
N GLY A 128 23.32 3.09 -9.59
CA GLY A 128 22.26 3.58 -8.69
C GLY A 128 21.65 4.91 -9.15
N PRO A 129 20.40 5.21 -8.77
CA PRO A 129 19.68 6.43 -9.18
C PRO A 129 20.39 7.71 -8.76
N ASP A 130 21.17 7.64 -7.67
CA ASP A 130 22.00 8.73 -7.15
C ASP A 130 23.01 9.25 -8.16
N VAL A 131 23.56 8.36 -9.01
CA VAL A 131 24.54 8.75 -10.02
C VAL A 131 23.87 9.64 -11.07
N MET A 132 22.69 9.26 -11.55
CA MET A 132 21.94 10.07 -12.50
C MET A 132 21.53 11.42 -11.92
N ARG A 133 21.09 11.43 -10.65
CA ARG A 133 20.74 12.67 -9.94
C ARG A 133 21.94 13.59 -9.81
N LYS A 134 23.11 13.06 -9.43
CA LYS A 134 24.34 13.83 -9.32
C LYS A 134 24.82 14.36 -10.68
N LEU A 135 24.55 13.64 -11.78
CA LEU A 135 25.01 14.00 -13.12
C LEU A 135 24.19 15.17 -13.65
N ARG A 136 22.86 15.10 -13.49
CA ARG A 136 21.95 16.22 -13.82
C ARG A 136 22.24 17.48 -13.01
N ARG A 137 22.61 17.33 -11.74
CA ARG A 137 22.98 18.44 -10.84
C ARG A 137 24.41 18.98 -11.07
N GLY A 138 25.17 18.43 -12.03
CA GLY A 138 26.50 18.94 -12.36
C GLY A 138 27.59 18.64 -11.32
N HIS A 139 27.42 17.61 -10.48
CA HIS A 139 28.43 17.28 -9.46
C HIS A 139 29.75 16.75 -10.06
N TRP A 140 29.75 16.32 -11.33
CA TRP A 140 30.96 15.90 -12.02
C TRP A 140 31.53 17.03 -12.85
N THR A 141 32.80 17.37 -12.59
CA THR A 141 33.54 18.32 -13.40
C THR A 141 33.71 17.79 -14.83
N ILE A 142 33.27 18.58 -15.80
CA ILE A 142 33.50 18.29 -17.23
C ILE A 142 35.00 18.45 -17.51
N GLN A 143 35.65 17.36 -17.90
CA GLN A 143 37.10 17.35 -18.15
C GLN A 143 37.44 17.63 -19.60
N GLN A 144 36.56 17.24 -20.53
CA GLN A 144 36.73 17.54 -21.93
C GLN A 144 35.39 17.58 -22.67
N GLN A 145 35.38 18.27 -23.80
CA GLN A 145 34.25 18.36 -24.71
C GLN A 145 34.58 17.91 -26.13
N LEU A 146 33.56 17.40 -26.81
CA LEU A 146 33.55 17.13 -28.24
C LEU A 146 32.43 17.92 -28.89
N ASP A 147 32.74 18.56 -30.01
CA ASP A 147 31.75 19.28 -30.81
C ASP A 147 31.49 18.54 -32.14
N LEU A 148 30.22 18.24 -32.38
CA LEU A 148 29.72 17.51 -33.54
C LEU A 148 28.75 18.39 -34.36
N HIS A 149 28.53 19.66 -33.98
CA HIS A 149 27.60 20.50 -34.73
C HIS A 149 28.07 20.65 -36.18
N GLY A 150 27.13 20.56 -37.13
CA GLY A 150 27.41 20.72 -38.55
C GLY A 150 28.11 19.54 -39.23
N LEU A 151 28.60 18.54 -38.48
CA LEU A 151 29.18 17.33 -39.06
C LEU A 151 28.10 16.47 -39.71
N ARG A 152 28.50 15.76 -40.78
CA ARG A 152 27.67 14.69 -41.33
C ARG A 152 27.65 13.51 -40.35
N ARG A 153 26.67 12.62 -40.53
CA ARG A 153 26.46 11.48 -39.62
C ARG A 153 27.71 10.61 -39.51
N GLU A 154 28.36 10.33 -40.63
CA GLU A 154 29.51 9.45 -40.73
C GLU A 154 30.73 10.08 -40.05
N GLU A 155 31.02 11.36 -40.35
CA GLU A 155 32.07 12.16 -39.70
C GLU A 155 31.86 12.24 -38.19
N ALA A 156 30.63 12.54 -37.76
CA ALA A 156 30.29 12.64 -36.34
C ALA A 156 30.45 11.30 -35.61
N ARG A 157 30.15 10.17 -36.27
CA ARG A 157 30.31 8.83 -35.72
C ARG A 157 31.79 8.51 -35.48
N GLU A 158 32.64 8.81 -36.45
CA GLU A 158 34.09 8.59 -36.36
C GLU A 158 34.70 9.47 -35.27
N ALA A 159 34.40 10.77 -35.28
CA ALA A 159 34.87 11.72 -34.27
C ALA A 159 34.45 11.31 -32.85
N LEU A 160 33.19 10.88 -32.66
CA LEU A 160 32.71 10.38 -31.37
C LEU A 160 33.46 9.12 -30.93
N ALA A 161 33.66 8.16 -31.83
CA ALA A 161 34.34 6.92 -31.51
C ALA A 161 35.81 7.15 -31.12
N GLU A 162 36.50 8.03 -31.83
CA GLU A 162 37.87 8.41 -31.51
C GLU A 162 37.95 9.16 -30.18
N PHE A 163 37.03 10.11 -29.95
CA PHE A 163 36.97 10.88 -28.72
C PHE A 163 36.78 10.00 -27.49
N LEU A 164 35.84 9.04 -27.52
CA LEU A 164 35.61 8.13 -26.40
C LEU A 164 36.81 7.23 -26.11
N ARG A 165 37.50 6.76 -27.17
CA ARG A 165 38.73 5.97 -27.03
C ARG A 165 39.85 6.80 -26.38
N LEU A 166 39.99 8.06 -26.80
CA LEU A 166 40.95 8.99 -26.20
C LEU A 166 40.59 9.28 -24.75
N ALA A 167 39.33 9.53 -24.45
CA ALA A 167 38.84 9.81 -23.10
C ALA A 167 39.10 8.62 -22.15
N ALA A 168 38.84 7.40 -22.62
CA ALA A 168 39.14 6.19 -21.88
C ALA A 168 40.65 6.03 -21.63
N LYS A 169 41.50 6.33 -22.63
CA LYS A 169 42.97 6.29 -22.49
C LYS A 169 43.51 7.36 -21.54
N ARG A 170 42.89 8.56 -21.53
CA ARG A 170 43.25 9.68 -20.66
C ARG A 170 42.68 9.55 -19.25
N GLY A 171 41.77 8.60 -19.01
CA GLY A 171 41.11 8.41 -17.72
C GLY A 171 40.08 9.50 -17.40
N TRP A 172 39.51 10.17 -18.41
CA TRP A 172 38.43 11.13 -18.17
C TRP A 172 37.16 10.42 -17.72
N ARG A 173 36.56 10.93 -16.65
CA ARG A 173 35.34 10.44 -16.01
C ARG A 173 34.10 11.11 -16.56
N CYS A 174 34.12 12.41 -16.81
CA CYS A 174 32.97 13.15 -17.27
C CYS A 174 33.35 14.01 -18.49
N VAL A 175 32.61 13.83 -19.57
CA VAL A 175 32.82 14.54 -20.83
C VAL A 175 31.51 15.11 -21.36
N ARG A 176 31.62 16.19 -22.14
CA ARG A 176 30.48 16.82 -22.79
C ARG A 176 30.49 16.55 -24.28
N ILE A 177 29.35 16.20 -24.85
CA ILE A 177 29.19 16.01 -26.30
C ILE A 177 28.15 16.98 -26.82
N ILE A 178 28.57 17.91 -27.68
CA ILE A 178 27.72 18.92 -28.29
C ILE A 178 27.32 18.40 -29.67
N HIS A 179 26.04 18.06 -29.85
CA HIS A 179 25.51 17.61 -31.15
C HIS A 179 24.69 18.70 -31.86
N GLY A 180 24.46 19.82 -31.19
CA GLY A 180 23.68 20.94 -31.70
C GLY A 180 22.17 20.71 -31.65
N LYS A 181 21.41 21.80 -31.78
CA LYS A 181 19.93 21.80 -31.69
C LYS A 181 19.23 21.41 -33.00
N GLY A 182 19.99 21.20 -34.08
CA GLY A 182 19.43 20.86 -35.41
C GLY A 182 18.97 22.05 -36.26
N LEU A 183 19.16 23.29 -35.81
CA LEU A 183 18.68 24.50 -36.51
C LEU A 183 19.34 24.75 -37.89
N GLY A 184 20.52 24.16 -38.14
CA GLY A 184 21.27 24.34 -39.39
C GLY A 184 21.12 23.21 -40.41
N SER A 185 20.25 22.22 -40.18
CA SER A 185 20.03 21.15 -41.17
C SER A 185 19.01 21.58 -42.23
N ILE A 186 19.08 20.98 -43.42
CA ILE A 186 18.24 21.31 -44.58
C ILE A 186 16.73 21.27 -44.24
N ASN A 187 16.32 20.41 -43.30
CA ASN A 187 14.95 20.28 -42.82
C ASN A 187 14.73 20.80 -41.38
N LYS A 188 15.74 21.44 -40.77
CA LYS A 188 15.78 21.84 -39.34
C LYS A 188 15.56 20.70 -38.34
N GLU A 189 15.79 19.47 -38.77
CA GLU A 189 15.69 18.27 -37.94
C GLU A 189 17.00 17.98 -37.18
N PRO A 190 16.94 17.60 -35.89
CA PRO A 190 18.11 17.24 -35.09
C PRO A 190 18.56 15.80 -35.36
N VAL A 191 19.08 15.54 -36.56
CA VAL A 191 19.50 14.19 -37.01
C VAL A 191 20.53 13.56 -36.07
N LEU A 192 21.49 14.35 -35.58
CA LEU A 192 22.55 13.86 -34.70
C LEU A 192 22.07 13.56 -33.27
N LYS A 193 21.02 14.23 -32.77
CA LYS A 193 20.52 14.04 -31.39
C LYS A 193 20.18 12.58 -31.10
N SER A 194 19.41 11.93 -31.98
CA SER A 194 19.02 10.53 -31.80
C SER A 194 20.15 9.56 -32.13
N LYS A 195 20.99 9.88 -33.12
CA LYS A 195 22.11 9.01 -33.52
C LYS A 195 23.20 8.94 -32.44
N VAL A 196 23.59 10.08 -31.87
CA VAL A 196 24.61 10.15 -30.81
C VAL A 196 24.16 9.35 -29.58
N ARG A 197 22.91 9.48 -29.15
CA ARG A 197 22.35 8.66 -28.06
C ARG A 197 22.49 7.16 -28.34
N ASN A 198 22.08 6.72 -29.52
CA ASN A 198 22.15 5.30 -29.91
C ASN A 198 23.61 4.80 -29.95
N TRP A 199 24.55 5.61 -30.43
CA TRP A 199 25.96 5.24 -30.45
C TRP A 199 26.55 5.16 -29.04
N LEU A 200 26.18 6.08 -28.14
CA LEU A 200 26.65 6.07 -26.75
C LEU A 200 26.18 4.82 -25.98
N VAL A 201 24.94 4.38 -26.18
CA VAL A 201 24.41 3.15 -25.56
C VAL A 201 25.22 1.92 -26.00
N GLN A 202 25.72 1.90 -27.23
CA GLN A 202 26.53 0.79 -27.77
C GLN A 202 27.97 0.77 -27.25
N LYS A 203 28.43 1.81 -26.54
CA LYS A 203 29.81 1.93 -26.06
C LYS A 203 29.94 1.43 -24.63
N GLU A 204 30.80 0.44 -24.43
CA GLU A 204 31.04 -0.16 -23.12
C GLU A 204 31.68 0.82 -22.13
N GLU A 205 32.45 1.79 -22.62
CA GLU A 205 33.08 2.79 -21.75
C GLU A 205 32.05 3.75 -21.13
N VAL A 206 30.82 3.82 -21.67
CA VAL A 206 29.76 4.71 -21.19
C VAL A 206 28.96 4.04 -20.09
N LEU A 207 28.94 4.68 -18.91
CA LEU A 207 28.15 4.27 -17.76
C LEU A 207 26.77 4.92 -17.75
N ALA A 208 26.72 6.22 -18.03
CA ALA A 208 25.47 6.99 -18.00
C ALA A 208 25.60 8.26 -18.84
N PHE A 209 24.48 8.81 -19.31
CA PHE A 209 24.42 10.16 -19.87
C PHE A 209 23.07 10.82 -19.61
N CYS A 210 23.04 12.14 -19.60
CA CYS A 210 21.82 12.94 -19.57
C CYS A 210 21.95 14.17 -20.46
N GLN A 211 20.83 14.84 -20.74
CA GLN A 211 20.86 16.17 -21.32
C GLN A 211 21.69 17.12 -20.43
N ALA A 212 22.50 17.96 -21.06
CA ALA A 212 23.25 18.99 -20.36
C ALA A 212 22.32 20.08 -19.80
N THR A 213 22.78 20.79 -18.77
CA THR A 213 22.04 21.94 -18.22
C THR A 213 21.97 23.08 -19.24
N ALA A 214 21.08 24.06 -19.03
CA ALA A 214 20.95 25.21 -19.93
C ALA A 214 22.28 25.97 -20.10
N ALA A 215 23.06 26.11 -19.03
CA ALA A 215 24.38 26.75 -19.03
C ALA A 215 25.43 25.96 -19.85
N GLU A 216 25.23 24.66 -20.00
CA GLU A 216 26.19 23.74 -20.64
C GLU A 216 25.79 23.34 -22.07
N GLY A 217 24.71 23.90 -22.62
CA GLY A 217 24.25 23.66 -24.00
C GLY A 217 22.83 23.11 -24.12
N GLY A 218 22.20 22.76 -22.99
CA GLY A 218 20.81 22.32 -22.93
C GLY A 218 20.51 21.15 -23.87
N SER A 219 19.42 21.25 -24.61
CA SER A 219 18.98 20.23 -25.58
C SER A 219 19.92 19.97 -26.76
N GLY A 220 20.99 20.77 -26.92
CA GLY A 220 22.02 20.58 -27.94
C GLY A 220 23.26 19.83 -27.47
N ALA A 221 23.32 19.42 -26.19
CA ALA A 221 24.48 18.74 -25.62
C ALA A 221 24.09 17.66 -24.61
N LEU A 222 24.99 16.68 -24.44
CA LEU A 222 24.89 15.59 -23.48
C LEU A 222 26.08 15.63 -22.53
N LEU A 223 25.81 15.40 -21.25
CA LEU A 223 26.83 15.04 -20.26
C LEU A 223 26.96 13.53 -20.22
N VAL A 224 28.18 13.02 -20.36
CA VAL A 224 28.47 11.59 -20.41
C VAL A 224 29.44 11.20 -19.31
N LEU A 225 29.01 10.25 -18.49
CA LEU A 225 29.81 9.62 -17.47
C LEU A 225 30.45 8.35 -18.02
N LEU A 226 31.78 8.32 -18.02
CA LEU A 226 32.59 7.20 -18.48
C LEU A 226 33.03 6.32 -17.31
N LYS A 227 33.36 5.07 -17.64
CA LYS A 227 33.97 4.12 -16.72
C LYS A 227 35.34 4.65 -16.30
N GLY A 228 35.57 4.73 -14.99
CA GLY A 228 36.89 5.05 -14.47
C GLY A 228 37.85 3.89 -14.75
N GLN A 229 39.12 4.22 -15.01
CA GLN A 229 40.15 3.20 -14.91
C GLN A 229 40.24 2.77 -13.45
N ALA A 230 40.21 1.47 -13.21
CA ALA A 230 40.71 0.93 -11.96
C ALA A 230 42.22 1.20 -11.95
N ALA A 231 42.68 1.89 -10.90
CA ALA A 231 44.11 2.03 -10.65
C ALA A 231 44.76 0.68 -10.38
#